data_AF-A0A7S1C3L7-F1
#
_entry.id   AF-A0A7S1C3L7-F1
#
_cell.length_a   1.000
_cell.length_b   1.000
_cell.length_c   1.000
_cell.angle_alpha   90.00
_cell.angle_beta   90.00
_cell.angle_gamma   90.00
#
_symmetry.space_group_name_H-M   'P 1'
#
loop_
_entity.id
_entity.type
_entity.pdbx_description
1 polymer ?
#
loop_
_entity_poly.entity_id
_entity_poly.type
_entity_poly.pdbx_seq_one_letter_code
_entity_poly.pdbx_strand_id
1 'polypeptide(L)'
;MSGPGGETLVGVLEQLAITSMNRAQYFAVCDTPRREWAHYALGIPYYTHFTSPIRRYADVMVHRLLQATLEGGDDVEAMAAALDALPPATELARACERCNTQKQAADDAQNDSARVFLAIYLDAHPTEVDCIVSDVGEKSFKATIPAWGLEQQIYLDKCGLEGRLDQSGKAKRLFLRAAGRDEPPAGAADALHLEVFTPVRVRLLGDLKVVPVAIAARLVSCSKTGAAGGEQVDVEAWVRAHA
;
A
#
# COMPACT_ATOMS: atom_id res chain seq x y z
N MET A 1 -19.90 16.32 -11.37
CA MET A 1 -18.84 16.75 -12.30
C MET A 1 -17.52 16.56 -11.59
N SER A 2 -17.02 15.33 -11.57
CA SER A 2 -15.72 14.99 -10.98
C SER A 2 -14.70 15.04 -12.10
N GLY A 3 -13.75 15.97 -12.04
CA GLY A 3 -12.60 15.94 -12.95
C GLY A 3 -11.74 14.69 -12.72
N PRO A 4 -10.78 14.38 -13.61
CA PRO A 4 -9.88 13.23 -13.47
C PRO A 4 -9.09 13.19 -12.14
N GLY A 5 -8.95 14.33 -11.45
CA GLY A 5 -8.35 14.42 -10.11
C GLY A 5 -9.26 13.94 -8.95
N GLY A 6 -10.58 13.89 -9.14
CA GLY A 6 -11.53 13.52 -8.09
C GLY A 6 -11.63 12.01 -7.88
N GLU A 7 -11.63 11.23 -8.97
CA GLU A 7 -11.68 9.76 -8.91
C GLU A 7 -10.36 9.18 -8.37
N THR A 8 -9.23 9.78 -8.75
CA THR A 8 -7.91 9.39 -8.25
C THR A 8 -7.77 9.63 -6.74
N LEU A 9 -8.36 10.71 -6.19
CA LEU A 9 -8.33 10.99 -4.76
C LEU A 9 -9.10 9.95 -3.93
N VAL A 10 -10.26 9.51 -4.41
CA VAL A 10 -11.06 8.47 -3.73
C VAL A 10 -10.24 7.19 -3.62
N GLY A 11 -9.61 6.75 -4.71
CA GLY A 11 -8.77 5.54 -4.69
C GLY A 11 -7.60 5.62 -3.70
N VAL A 12 -6.98 6.80 -3.54
CA VAL A 12 -5.92 6.98 -2.53
C VAL A 12 -6.46 6.91 -1.12
N LEU A 13 -7.60 7.54 -0.84
CA LEU A 13 -8.21 7.50 0.48
C LEU A 13 -8.63 6.07 0.86
N GLU A 14 -9.18 5.32 -0.09
CA GLU A 14 -9.50 3.89 0.09
C GLU A 14 -8.25 3.07 0.40
N GLN A 15 -7.17 3.27 -0.36
CA GLN A 15 -5.91 2.56 -0.13
C GLN A 15 -5.31 2.90 1.25
N LEU A 16 -5.29 4.17 1.63
CA LEU A 16 -4.81 4.61 2.95
C LEU A 16 -5.66 4.02 4.08
N ALA A 17 -6.99 4.01 3.92
CA ALA A 17 -7.89 3.39 4.88
C ALA A 17 -7.59 1.89 5.04
N ILE A 18 -7.41 1.15 3.94
CA ILE A 18 -7.08 -0.28 3.98
C ILE A 18 -5.72 -0.52 4.66
N THR A 19 -4.69 0.26 4.33
CA THR A 19 -3.34 0.08 4.92
C THR A 19 -3.28 0.38 6.42
N SER A 20 -4.23 1.17 6.94
CA SER A 20 -4.34 1.46 8.37
C SER A 20 -4.99 0.33 9.19
N MET A 21 -5.63 -0.65 8.54
CA MET A 21 -6.30 -1.75 9.23
C MET A 21 -5.32 -2.85 9.64
N ASN A 22 -5.61 -3.51 10.76
CA ASN A 22 -4.88 -4.69 11.18
C ASN A 22 -5.12 -5.85 10.21
N ARG A 23 -4.06 -6.63 9.94
CA ARG A 23 -4.16 -7.84 9.11
C ARG A 23 -5.03 -8.88 9.81
N ALA A 24 -5.91 -9.54 9.05
CA ALA A 24 -6.70 -10.66 9.55
C ALA A 24 -5.81 -11.88 9.86
N GLN A 25 -6.00 -12.46 11.04
CA GLN A 25 -5.21 -13.58 11.58
C GLN A 25 -6.11 -14.78 11.88
N TYR A 26 -5.59 -15.98 11.65
CA TYR A 26 -6.15 -17.21 12.17
C TYR A 26 -5.83 -17.32 13.67
N PHE A 27 -6.79 -17.78 14.46
CA PHE A 27 -6.61 -18.03 15.88
C PHE A 27 -7.44 -19.25 16.31
N ALA A 28 -7.07 -19.85 17.44
CA ALA A 28 -7.85 -20.90 18.07
C ALA A 28 -8.81 -20.28 19.10
N VAL A 29 -10.07 -20.71 19.09
CA VAL A 29 -11.15 -20.17 19.94
C VAL A 29 -10.81 -20.24 21.44
N CYS A 30 -10.07 -21.27 21.85
CA CYS A 30 -9.64 -21.49 23.23
C CYS A 30 -8.63 -20.46 23.76
N ASP A 31 -7.88 -19.79 22.88
CA ASP A 31 -6.79 -18.89 23.25
C ASP A 31 -7.14 -17.40 23.03
N THR A 32 -8.33 -17.11 22.51
CA THR A 32 -8.73 -15.75 22.13
C THR A 32 -10.08 -15.41 22.75
N PRO A 33 -10.22 -14.25 23.43
CA PRO A 33 -11.48 -13.88 24.06
C PRO A 33 -12.54 -13.55 23.01
N ARG A 34 -13.81 -13.87 23.31
CA ARG A 34 -14.95 -13.74 22.39
C ARG A 34 -15.14 -12.36 21.76
N ARG A 35 -14.73 -11.30 22.46
CA ARG A 35 -14.81 -9.91 21.95
C ARG A 35 -13.92 -9.67 20.71
N GLU A 36 -12.95 -10.56 20.45
CA GLU A 36 -11.97 -10.45 19.36
C GLU A 36 -12.31 -11.38 18.18
N TRP A 37 -13.40 -12.15 18.23
CA TRP A 37 -13.75 -13.11 17.16
C TRP A 37 -14.42 -12.48 15.94
N ALA A 38 -14.97 -11.26 16.10
CA ALA A 38 -15.69 -10.59 15.03
C ALA A 38 -14.77 -10.15 13.90
N HIS A 39 -15.18 -10.38 12.65
CA HIS A 39 -14.42 -9.97 11.48
C HIS A 39 -14.82 -8.54 11.08
N TYR A 40 -14.04 -7.55 11.53
CA TYR A 40 -14.31 -6.11 11.33
C TYR A 40 -14.67 -5.75 9.89
N ALA A 41 -13.83 -6.11 8.92
CA ALA A 41 -14.02 -5.72 7.51
C ALA A 41 -15.21 -6.41 6.82
N LEU A 42 -15.74 -7.51 7.40
CA LEU A 42 -16.90 -8.24 6.84
C LEU A 42 -18.20 -7.96 7.62
N GLY A 43 -18.12 -7.31 8.78
CA GLY A 43 -19.29 -7.00 9.61
C GLY A 43 -19.99 -8.23 10.19
N ILE A 44 -19.28 -9.36 10.37
CA ILE A 44 -19.86 -10.62 10.85
C ILE A 44 -19.19 -11.10 12.16
N PRO A 45 -19.94 -11.79 13.04
CA PRO A 45 -19.44 -12.16 14.37
C PRO A 45 -18.45 -13.33 14.37
N TYR A 46 -18.55 -14.26 13.41
CA TYR A 46 -17.67 -15.42 13.29
C TYR A 46 -17.32 -15.64 11.82
N TYR A 47 -16.07 -16.00 11.56
CA TYR A 47 -15.59 -16.28 10.20
C TYR A 47 -14.47 -17.32 10.22
N THR A 48 -14.43 -18.17 9.21
CA THR A 48 -13.32 -19.09 8.97
C THR A 48 -13.19 -19.41 7.48
N HIS A 49 -12.02 -19.89 7.06
CA HIS A 49 -11.80 -20.36 5.70
C HIS A 49 -12.11 -21.85 5.58
N PHE A 50 -12.85 -22.22 4.54
CA PHE A 50 -13.27 -23.60 4.27
C PHE A 50 -13.21 -23.98 2.77
N THR A 51 -13.36 -23.02 1.88
CA THR A 51 -13.65 -23.25 0.45
C THR A 51 -12.44 -23.65 -0.40
N SER A 52 -11.22 -23.72 0.14
CA SER A 52 -10.01 -23.93 -0.67
C SER A 52 -8.93 -24.80 0.03
N PRO A 53 -9.24 -26.05 0.43
CA PRO A 53 -8.31 -26.94 1.13
C PRO A 53 -7.06 -27.29 0.32
N ILE A 54 -7.11 -27.24 -1.01
CA ILE A 54 -5.95 -27.55 -1.87
C ILE A 54 -4.83 -26.50 -1.71
N ARG A 55 -5.17 -25.23 -1.47
CA ARG A 55 -4.21 -24.11 -1.46
C ARG A 55 -4.04 -23.45 -0.09
N ARG A 56 -4.78 -23.88 0.93
CA ARG A 56 -4.73 -23.31 2.29
C ARG A 56 -4.86 -24.42 3.32
N TYR A 57 -3.85 -24.55 4.19
CA TYR A 57 -3.86 -25.56 5.25
C TYR A 57 -4.92 -25.28 6.32
N ALA A 58 -5.25 -24.00 6.56
CA ALA A 58 -6.33 -23.62 7.49
C ALA A 58 -7.66 -24.30 7.11
N ASP A 59 -8.03 -24.30 5.82
CA ASP A 59 -9.22 -24.97 5.32
C ASP A 59 -9.15 -26.49 5.57
N VAL A 60 -8.00 -27.14 5.38
CA VAL A 60 -7.84 -28.59 5.69
C VAL A 60 -8.16 -28.89 7.14
N MET A 61 -7.72 -28.04 8.08
CA MET A 61 -8.06 -28.21 9.49
C MET A 61 -9.57 -28.07 9.72
N VAL A 62 -10.20 -27.05 9.13
CA VAL A 62 -11.65 -26.84 9.26
C VAL A 62 -12.45 -28.00 8.65
N HIS A 63 -12.00 -28.56 7.52
CA HIS A 63 -12.61 -29.77 6.93
C HIS A 63 -12.57 -30.95 7.90
N ARG A 64 -11.43 -31.18 8.58
CA ARG A 64 -11.30 -32.23 9.59
C ARG A 64 -12.18 -31.97 10.82
N LEU A 65 -12.24 -30.72 11.29
CA LEU A 65 -13.10 -30.32 12.41
C LEU A 65 -14.58 -30.53 12.09
N LEU A 66 -15.00 -30.15 10.88
CA LEU A 66 -16.37 -30.35 10.42
C LEU A 66 -16.69 -31.85 10.30
N GLN A 67 -15.78 -32.65 9.73
CA GLN A 67 -15.96 -34.10 9.65
C GLN A 67 -16.14 -34.72 11.04
N ALA A 68 -15.26 -34.42 12.00
CA ALA A 68 -15.37 -34.93 13.37
C ALA A 68 -16.69 -34.51 14.05
N THR A 69 -17.17 -33.29 13.77
CA THR A 69 -18.46 -32.79 14.29
C THR A 69 -19.64 -33.55 13.69
N LEU A 70 -19.58 -33.89 12.40
CA LEU A 70 -20.64 -34.65 11.72
C LEU A 70 -20.64 -36.14 12.11
N GLU A 71 -19.47 -36.73 12.31
CA GLU A 71 -19.32 -38.14 12.72
C GLU A 71 -19.83 -38.39 14.16
N GLY A 72 -19.76 -37.38 15.03
CA GLY A 72 -20.34 -37.44 16.39
C GLY A 72 -21.87 -37.43 16.44
N GLY A 73 -22.57 -37.03 15.36
CA GLY A 73 -24.03 -36.95 15.33
C GLY A 73 -24.64 -36.10 16.46
N ASP A 74 -25.82 -36.48 16.96
CA ASP A 74 -26.46 -35.88 18.15
C ASP A 74 -25.95 -36.48 19.48
N ASP A 75 -25.03 -37.45 19.43
CA ASP A 75 -24.52 -38.15 20.59
C ASP A 75 -23.33 -37.38 21.19
N VAL A 76 -23.57 -36.80 22.37
CA VAL A 76 -22.60 -35.98 23.09
C VAL A 76 -21.33 -36.77 23.46
N GLU A 77 -21.44 -38.07 23.71
CA GLU A 77 -20.31 -38.92 24.08
C GLU A 77 -19.44 -39.27 22.85
N ALA A 78 -20.09 -39.55 21.71
CA ALA A 78 -19.40 -39.76 20.45
C ALA A 78 -18.70 -38.49 19.95
N MET A 79 -19.35 -37.32 20.11
CA MET A 79 -18.75 -36.02 19.83
C MET A 79 -17.53 -35.75 20.71
N ALA A 80 -17.60 -36.02 22.02
CA ALA A 80 -16.48 -35.84 22.93
C ALA A 80 -15.28 -36.74 22.55
N ALA A 81 -15.53 -38.00 22.21
CA ALA A 81 -14.47 -38.92 21.75
C ALA A 81 -13.84 -38.48 20.42
N ALA A 82 -14.65 -37.98 19.48
CA ALA A 82 -14.16 -37.45 18.21
C ALA A 82 -13.35 -36.15 18.39
N LEU A 83 -13.73 -35.31 19.35
CA LEU A 83 -13.00 -34.10 19.73
C LEU A 83 -11.67 -34.42 20.45
N ASP A 84 -11.63 -35.46 21.28
CA ASP A 84 -10.40 -35.92 21.95
C ASP A 84 -9.38 -36.51 20.95
N ALA A 85 -9.83 -36.99 19.80
CA ALA A 85 -8.97 -37.44 18.70
C ALA A 85 -8.32 -36.28 17.92
N LEU A 86 -8.78 -35.04 18.12
CA LEU A 86 -8.20 -33.86 17.48
C LEU A 86 -6.94 -33.39 18.21
N PRO A 87 -6.07 -32.61 17.52
CA PRO A 87 -4.91 -32.02 18.16
C PRO A 87 -5.31 -31.18 19.38
N PRO A 88 -4.55 -31.22 20.48
CA PRO A 88 -4.85 -30.41 21.66
C PRO A 88 -4.85 -28.92 21.31
N ALA A 89 -5.57 -28.14 22.11
CA ALA A 89 -5.72 -26.68 21.94
C ALA A 89 -4.40 -25.94 21.68
N THR A 90 -3.32 -26.37 22.35
CA THR A 90 -1.97 -25.80 22.20
C THR A 90 -1.35 -26.07 20.82
N GLU A 91 -1.58 -27.25 20.24
CA GLU A 91 -1.12 -27.57 18.88
C GLU A 91 -1.95 -26.85 17.83
N LEU A 92 -3.25 -26.70 18.06
CA LEU A 92 -4.12 -25.92 17.16
C LEU A 92 -3.69 -24.45 17.11
N ALA A 93 -3.40 -23.83 18.25
CA ALA A 93 -2.89 -22.46 18.31
C ALA A 93 -1.57 -22.31 17.54
N ARG A 94 -0.62 -23.25 17.71
CA ARG A 94 0.63 -23.28 16.93
C ARG A 94 0.39 -23.45 15.43
N ALA A 95 -0.58 -24.27 15.03
CA ALA A 95 -0.94 -24.44 13.64
C ALA A 95 -1.52 -23.14 13.03
N CYS A 96 -2.35 -22.42 13.79
CA CYS A 96 -2.84 -21.10 13.41
C CYS A 96 -1.70 -20.09 13.22
N GLU A 97 -0.76 -20.02 14.16
CA GLU A 97 0.42 -19.15 14.06
C GLU A 97 1.25 -19.46 12.80
N ARG A 98 1.53 -20.74 12.54
CA ARG A 98 2.23 -21.17 11.30
C ARG A 98 1.47 -20.77 10.05
N CYS A 99 0.14 -20.91 10.04
CA CYS A 99 -0.69 -20.48 8.91
C CYS A 99 -0.60 -18.96 8.71
N ASN A 100 -0.56 -18.16 9.77
CA ASN A 100 -0.40 -16.71 9.70
C ASN A 100 0.96 -16.31 9.12
N THR A 101 2.05 -16.90 9.63
CA THR A 101 3.41 -16.66 9.15
C THR A 101 3.56 -17.06 7.69
N GLN A 102 3.05 -18.23 7.30
CA GLN A 102 3.14 -18.70 5.92
C GLN A 102 2.28 -17.87 4.97
N LYS A 103 1.10 -17.42 5.42
CA LYS A 103 0.25 -16.48 4.66
C LYS A 103 1.01 -15.18 4.39
N GLN A 104 1.62 -14.60 5.43
CA GLN A 104 2.40 -13.37 5.30
C GLN A 104 3.55 -13.55 4.31
N ALA A 105 4.35 -14.61 4.47
CA ALA A 105 5.46 -14.91 3.57
C ALA A 105 5.01 -15.14 2.11
N ALA A 106 3.84 -15.75 1.91
CA ALA A 106 3.27 -15.95 0.58
C ALA A 106 2.81 -14.63 -0.05
N ASP A 107 2.14 -13.76 0.71
CA ASP A 107 1.72 -12.43 0.25
C ASP A 107 2.94 -11.58 -0.12
N ASP A 108 4.00 -11.62 0.69
CA ASP A 108 5.24 -10.88 0.44
C ASP A 108 5.94 -11.39 -0.83
N ALA A 109 6.10 -12.70 -0.99
CA ALA A 109 6.68 -13.29 -2.19
C ALA A 109 5.86 -12.99 -3.46
N GLN A 110 4.52 -12.97 -3.36
CA GLN A 110 3.64 -12.60 -4.46
C GLN A 110 3.83 -11.14 -4.86
N ASN A 111 3.89 -10.24 -3.88
CA ASN A 111 4.10 -8.81 -4.12
C ASN A 111 5.49 -8.53 -4.71
N ASP A 112 6.52 -9.20 -4.22
CA ASP A 112 7.89 -9.05 -4.74
C ASP A 112 8.00 -9.56 -6.18
N SER A 113 7.36 -10.70 -6.49
CA SER A 113 7.27 -11.20 -7.86
C SER A 113 6.60 -10.18 -8.79
N ALA A 114 5.44 -9.64 -8.39
CA ALA A 114 4.73 -8.63 -9.16
C ALA A 114 5.58 -7.37 -9.39
N ARG A 115 6.33 -6.92 -8.37
CA ARG A 115 7.26 -5.77 -8.47
C ARG A 115 8.39 -6.01 -9.47
N VAL A 116 9.00 -7.20 -9.46
CA VAL A 116 10.08 -7.54 -10.40
C VAL A 116 9.56 -7.53 -11.83
N PHE A 117 8.43 -8.18 -12.11
CA PHE A 117 7.84 -8.19 -13.45
C PHE A 117 7.42 -6.80 -13.91
N LEU A 118 6.87 -5.99 -13.01
CA LEU A 118 6.54 -4.60 -13.31
C LEU A 118 7.78 -3.77 -13.64
N ALA A 119 8.88 -3.94 -12.91
CA ALA A 119 10.11 -3.21 -13.20
C ALA A 119 10.71 -3.60 -14.56
N ILE A 120 10.68 -4.89 -14.92
CA ILE A 120 11.08 -5.36 -16.27
C ILE A 120 10.17 -4.73 -17.35
N TYR A 121 8.86 -4.67 -17.10
CA TYR A 121 7.92 -4.03 -18.02
C TYR A 121 8.21 -2.54 -18.22
N LEU A 122 8.52 -1.82 -17.14
CA LEU A 122 8.80 -0.37 -17.14
C LEU A 122 10.17 -0.01 -17.72
N ASP A 123 11.13 -0.92 -17.71
CA ASP A 123 12.41 -0.73 -18.40
C ASP A 123 12.20 -0.69 -19.93
N ALA A 124 11.37 -1.60 -20.45
CA ALA A 124 11.01 -1.62 -21.86
C ALA A 124 9.98 -0.52 -22.24
N HIS A 125 9.08 -0.15 -21.32
CA HIS A 125 7.99 0.80 -21.57
C HIS A 125 7.88 1.86 -20.46
N PRO A 126 8.73 2.89 -20.48
CA PRO A 126 8.59 4.07 -19.61
C PRO A 126 7.19 4.67 -19.73
N THR A 127 6.47 4.72 -18.61
CA THR A 127 5.06 5.13 -18.60
C THR A 127 4.86 6.34 -17.69
N GLU A 128 4.10 7.32 -18.16
CA GLU A 128 3.67 8.48 -17.37
C GLU A 128 2.29 8.19 -16.79
N VAL A 129 2.16 8.41 -15.47
CA VAL A 129 0.92 8.13 -14.73
C VAL A 129 0.59 9.31 -13.83
N ASP A 130 -0.71 9.58 -13.72
CA ASP A 130 -1.23 10.53 -12.75
C ASP A 130 -1.23 9.85 -11.37
N CYS A 131 -0.73 10.57 -10.38
CA CYS A 131 -0.61 10.09 -9.01
C CYS A 131 -0.89 11.24 -8.03
N ILE A 132 -0.97 10.90 -6.74
CA ILE A 132 -1.29 11.87 -5.70
C ILE A 132 -0.24 11.75 -4.62
N VAL A 133 0.23 12.90 -4.12
CA VAL A 133 1.21 12.98 -3.04
C VAL A 133 0.58 12.48 -1.74
N SER A 134 1.14 11.44 -1.14
CA SER A 134 0.66 10.84 0.12
C SER A 134 1.41 11.34 1.35
N ASP A 135 2.70 11.61 1.21
CA ASP A 135 3.54 12.16 2.28
C ASP A 135 4.66 13.03 1.70
N VAL A 136 5.14 13.96 2.51
CA VAL A 136 6.09 15.00 2.09
C VAL A 136 7.19 15.15 3.14
N GLY A 137 8.44 14.98 2.70
CA GLY A 137 9.65 15.24 3.49
C GLY A 137 10.56 16.28 2.83
N GLU A 138 11.70 16.58 3.46
CA GLU A 138 12.63 17.60 2.98
C GLU A 138 13.35 17.22 1.68
N LYS A 139 13.78 15.95 1.57
CA LYS A 139 14.58 15.44 0.44
C LYS A 139 13.80 14.57 -0.55
N SER A 140 12.63 14.12 -0.14
CA SER A 140 11.79 13.21 -0.92
C SER A 140 10.32 13.36 -0.53
N PHE A 141 9.43 13.06 -1.46
CA PHE A 141 8.01 12.89 -1.20
C PHE A 141 7.56 11.50 -1.65
N LYS A 142 6.45 11.02 -1.08
CA LYS A 142 5.80 9.78 -1.47
C LYS A 142 4.60 10.10 -2.34
N ALA A 143 4.43 9.35 -3.41
CA ALA A 143 3.28 9.44 -4.29
C ALA A 143 2.61 8.07 -4.42
N THR A 144 1.28 8.05 -4.28
CA THR A 144 0.45 6.87 -4.47
C THR A 144 -0.15 6.88 -5.87
N ILE A 145 -0.08 5.74 -6.55
CA ILE A 145 -0.52 5.52 -7.93
C ILE A 145 -1.71 4.54 -7.87
N PRO A 146 -2.94 5.04 -7.80
CA PRO A 146 -4.12 4.21 -7.53
C PRO A 146 -4.32 3.12 -8.58
N ALA A 147 -4.07 3.45 -9.86
CA ALA A 147 -4.27 2.53 -10.98
C ALA A 147 -3.47 1.22 -10.82
N TRP A 148 -2.29 1.28 -10.20
CA TRP A 148 -1.41 0.13 -10.03
C TRP A 148 -1.27 -0.32 -8.58
N GLY A 149 -1.93 0.37 -7.63
CA GLY A 149 -1.82 0.09 -6.19
C GLY A 149 -0.41 0.28 -5.64
N LEU A 150 0.40 1.15 -6.25
CA LEU A 150 1.80 1.35 -5.88
C LEU A 150 1.97 2.63 -5.09
N GLU A 151 2.82 2.58 -4.07
CA GLU A 151 3.38 3.76 -3.43
C GLU A 151 4.86 3.85 -3.82
N GLN A 152 5.27 5.01 -4.31
CA GLN A 152 6.63 5.24 -4.74
C GLN A 152 7.22 6.47 -4.04
N GLN A 153 8.44 6.29 -3.52
CA GLN A 153 9.23 7.39 -2.97
C GLN A 153 10.05 8.06 -4.08
N ILE A 154 9.88 9.38 -4.22
CA ILE A 154 10.54 10.20 -5.24
C ILE A 154 11.52 11.13 -4.54
N TYR A 155 12.79 11.02 -4.93
CA TYR A 155 13.88 11.85 -4.40
C TYR A 155 14.06 13.09 -5.27
N LEU A 156 14.14 14.26 -4.63
CA LEU A 156 14.25 15.55 -5.30
C LEU A 156 15.60 15.67 -6.05
N ASP A 157 16.68 15.17 -5.45
CA ASP A 157 18.02 15.15 -6.04
C ASP A 157 18.04 14.47 -7.43
N LYS A 158 17.28 13.38 -7.59
CA LYS A 158 17.18 12.64 -8.86
C LYS A 158 16.39 13.40 -9.93
N CYS A 159 15.64 14.42 -9.54
CA CYS A 159 14.89 15.31 -10.41
C CYS A 159 15.60 16.66 -10.61
N GLY A 160 16.78 16.87 -10.04
CA GLY A 160 17.48 18.17 -10.08
C GLY A 160 16.79 19.25 -9.25
N LEU A 161 16.06 18.86 -8.20
CA LEU A 161 15.29 19.74 -7.35
C LEU A 161 15.85 19.74 -5.92
N GLU A 162 15.72 20.89 -5.25
CA GLU A 162 15.96 21.06 -3.82
C GLU A 162 14.65 21.44 -3.12
N GLY A 163 14.45 20.88 -1.93
CA GLY A 163 13.24 21.04 -1.14
C GLY A 163 13.45 21.89 0.11
N ARG A 164 12.57 22.86 0.35
CA ARG A 164 12.42 23.50 1.66
C ARG A 164 11.05 23.16 2.23
N LEU A 165 11.06 22.43 3.34
CA LEU A 165 9.84 22.07 4.05
C LEU A 165 9.42 23.21 4.98
N ASP A 166 8.16 23.64 4.87
CA ASP A 166 7.52 24.51 5.84
C ASP A 166 6.53 23.69 6.68
N GLN A 167 6.76 23.68 7.99
CA GLN A 167 5.93 23.02 9.00
C GLN A 167 5.19 24.02 9.89
N SER A 168 5.25 25.32 9.57
CA SER A 168 4.71 26.38 10.44
C SER A 168 3.17 26.43 10.43
N GLY A 169 2.53 25.82 9.43
CA GLY A 169 1.08 25.77 9.25
C GLY A 169 0.44 24.42 9.64
N LYS A 170 -0.89 24.32 9.48
CA LYS A 170 -1.65 23.08 9.70
C LYS A 170 -1.34 21.96 8.69
N ALA A 171 -0.78 22.30 7.53
CA ALA A 171 -0.42 21.36 6.47
C ALA A 171 1.07 21.48 6.15
N LYS A 172 1.73 20.34 5.93
CA LYS A 172 3.13 20.28 5.49
C LYS A 172 3.20 20.73 4.03
N ARG A 173 4.00 21.77 3.76
CA ARG A 173 4.22 22.31 2.41
C ARG A 173 5.67 22.16 2.03
N LEU A 174 5.94 21.51 0.90
CA LEU A 174 7.28 21.41 0.35
C LEU A 174 7.43 22.38 -0.80
N PHE A 175 8.27 23.41 -0.61
CA PHE A 175 8.64 24.32 -1.67
C PHE A 175 9.80 23.73 -2.46
N LEU A 176 9.63 23.65 -3.77
CA LEU A 176 10.62 23.11 -4.69
C LEU A 176 11.43 24.25 -5.32
N ARG A 177 12.73 24.00 -5.50
CA ARG A 177 13.68 24.89 -6.18
C ARG A 177 14.54 24.06 -7.14
N ALA A 178 15.07 24.69 -8.20
CA ALA A 178 16.07 24.03 -9.04
C ALA A 178 17.40 23.94 -8.26
N ALA A 179 18.09 22.79 -8.35
CA ALA A 179 19.36 22.59 -7.67
C ALA A 179 20.45 23.51 -8.23
N GLY A 180 21.23 24.16 -7.35
CA GLY A 180 22.38 25.00 -7.75
C GLY A 180 22.20 26.54 -7.64
N ARG A 181 21.11 27.04 -7.04
CA ARG A 181 20.94 28.48 -6.73
C ARG A 181 20.84 28.72 -5.21
N ASP A 182 21.62 29.69 -4.71
CA ASP A 182 21.57 30.16 -3.31
C ASP A 182 20.36 31.07 -3.01
N GLU A 183 19.78 31.75 -4.02
CA GLU A 183 18.70 32.72 -3.83
C GLU A 183 17.31 32.14 -4.15
N PRO A 184 16.30 32.34 -3.28
CA PRO A 184 14.90 32.06 -3.63
C PRO A 184 14.53 32.78 -4.92
N PRO A 185 13.71 32.19 -5.83
CA PRO A 185 13.16 32.96 -6.94
C PRO A 185 12.45 34.21 -6.36
N ALA A 186 12.90 35.38 -6.82
CA ALA A 186 12.38 36.68 -6.42
C ALA A 186 10.96 36.84 -6.97
N GLY A 187 9.99 36.28 -6.27
CA GLY A 187 8.58 36.31 -6.62
C GLY A 187 7.88 35.04 -6.15
N ALA A 188 7.06 35.14 -5.11
CA ALA A 188 6.20 34.05 -4.61
C ALA A 188 5.25 33.45 -5.67
N ALA A 189 5.16 34.07 -6.85
CA ALA A 189 4.31 33.65 -7.97
C ALA A 189 4.90 32.54 -8.84
N ASP A 190 6.21 32.25 -8.81
CA ASP A 190 6.84 31.19 -9.65
C ASP A 190 7.40 30.00 -8.85
N ALA A 191 7.19 29.98 -7.53
CA ALA A 191 7.61 28.86 -6.69
C ALA A 191 6.65 27.68 -6.84
N LEU A 192 7.18 26.51 -7.20
CA LEU A 192 6.46 25.24 -7.16
C LEU A 192 6.36 24.77 -5.69
N HIS A 193 5.18 24.31 -5.29
CA HIS A 193 5.00 23.71 -3.97
C HIS A 193 4.20 22.41 -4.10
N LEU A 194 4.47 21.47 -3.20
CA LEU A 194 3.75 20.22 -3.05
C LEU A 194 3.13 20.16 -1.67
N GLU A 195 1.84 19.82 -1.63
CA GLU A 195 1.11 19.50 -0.40
C GLU A 195 0.60 18.06 -0.48
N VAL A 196 0.29 17.48 0.68
CA VAL A 196 -0.40 16.18 0.72
C VAL A 196 -1.73 16.28 -0.03
N PHE A 197 -2.09 15.24 -0.78
CA PHE A 197 -3.24 15.17 -1.68
C PHE A 197 -3.19 16.06 -2.93
N THR A 198 -2.03 16.63 -3.26
CA THR A 198 -1.84 17.32 -4.53
C THR A 198 -1.69 16.28 -5.66
N PRO A 199 -2.47 16.39 -6.76
CA PRO A 199 -2.28 15.54 -7.93
C PRO A 199 -1.02 15.97 -8.69
N VAL A 200 -0.19 15.00 -9.06
CA VAL A 200 1.06 15.20 -9.81
C VAL A 200 1.19 14.13 -10.88
N ARG A 201 1.98 14.39 -11.92
CA ARG A 201 2.29 13.39 -12.95
C ARG A 201 3.71 12.91 -12.76
N VAL A 202 3.89 11.59 -12.74
CA VAL A 202 5.19 10.95 -12.56
C VAL A 202 5.49 10.01 -13.72
N ARG A 203 6.75 9.99 -14.12
CA ARG A 203 7.27 9.02 -15.08
C ARG A 203 7.90 7.88 -14.33
N LEU A 204 7.39 6.68 -14.55
CA LEU A 204 7.89 5.44 -13.98
C LEU A 204 8.87 4.78 -14.93
N LEU A 205 9.98 4.31 -14.36
CA LEU A 205 11.10 3.70 -15.06
C LEU A 205 11.51 2.44 -14.31
N GLY A 206 11.79 1.36 -15.03
CA GLY A 206 12.46 0.20 -14.45
C GLY A 206 13.96 0.50 -14.27
N ASP A 207 14.51 0.18 -13.11
CA ASP A 207 15.97 0.18 -12.88
C ASP A 207 16.44 -1.25 -12.62
N LEU A 208 16.86 -1.92 -13.70
CA LEU A 208 17.37 -3.29 -13.67
C LEU A 208 18.84 -3.39 -13.22
N LYS A 209 19.52 -2.25 -12.99
CA LYS A 209 20.94 -2.21 -12.62
C LYS A 209 21.16 -2.36 -11.12
N VAL A 210 20.10 -2.16 -10.32
CA VAL A 210 20.12 -2.26 -8.85
C VAL A 210 19.48 -3.57 -8.41
N VAL A 211 20.03 -4.20 -7.37
CA VAL A 211 19.46 -5.40 -6.74
C VAL A 211 19.12 -5.07 -5.28
N PRO A 212 17.87 -5.29 -4.81
CA PRO A 212 16.71 -5.76 -5.59
C PRO A 212 16.29 -4.75 -6.67
N VAL A 213 15.69 -5.28 -7.75
CA VAL A 213 15.23 -4.49 -8.89
C VAL A 213 14.30 -3.38 -8.39
N ALA A 214 14.55 -2.14 -8.82
CA ALA A 214 13.83 -0.98 -8.32
C ALA A 214 12.97 -0.34 -9.41
N ILE A 215 11.84 0.23 -9.00
CA ILE A 215 11.07 1.15 -9.84
C ILE A 215 11.54 2.55 -9.47
N ALA A 216 12.10 3.26 -10.44
CA ALA A 216 12.43 4.67 -10.30
C ALA A 216 11.24 5.51 -10.75
N ALA A 217 10.98 6.61 -10.05
CA ALA A 217 9.97 7.59 -10.45
C ALA A 217 10.61 8.98 -10.52
N ARG A 218 10.23 9.72 -11.57
CA ARG A 218 10.63 11.13 -11.76
C ARG A 218 9.38 11.99 -11.86
N LEU A 219 9.43 13.17 -11.26
CA LEU A 219 8.35 14.14 -11.35
C LEU A 219 8.35 14.77 -12.74
N VAL A 220 7.23 14.68 -13.46
CA VAL A 220 7.06 15.25 -14.81
C VAL A 220 6.31 16.56 -14.74
N SER A 221 5.18 16.59 -14.03
CA SER A 221 4.42 17.82 -13.86
C SER A 221 3.84 17.96 -12.46
N CYS A 222 3.79 19.20 -11.99
CA CYS A 222 3.12 19.58 -10.74
C CYS A 222 2.31 20.87 -10.92
N SER A 223 1.29 21.03 -10.09
CA SER A 223 0.42 22.22 -10.11
C SER A 223 1.10 23.43 -9.49
N LYS A 224 0.93 24.61 -10.10
CA LYS A 224 1.46 25.88 -9.61
C LYS A 224 0.63 26.47 -8.44
N THR A 225 1.29 27.18 -7.54
CA THR A 225 0.68 27.90 -6.41
C THR A 225 -0.29 28.98 -6.89
N GLY A 226 -1.56 28.92 -6.48
CA GLY A 226 -2.57 29.95 -6.76
C GLY A 226 -3.25 29.88 -8.13
N ALA A 227 -2.98 28.85 -8.95
CA ALA A 227 -3.70 28.66 -10.20
C ALA A 227 -5.13 28.17 -9.93
N ALA A 228 -6.11 29.08 -10.03
CA ALA A 228 -7.54 28.75 -10.06
C ALA A 228 -7.97 27.96 -11.33
N GLY A 229 -7.05 27.25 -11.97
CA GLY A 229 -7.22 26.68 -13.31
C GLY A 229 -6.26 25.55 -13.67
N GLY A 230 -5.73 24.78 -12.71
CA GLY A 230 -5.07 23.50 -13.01
C GLY A 230 -3.86 23.57 -13.94
N GLU A 231 -3.16 24.71 -14.00
CA GLU A 231 -1.97 24.86 -14.83
C GLU A 231 -0.86 23.95 -14.30
N GLN A 232 -0.60 22.86 -15.03
CA GLN A 232 0.48 21.92 -14.77
C GLN A 232 1.76 22.46 -15.40
N VAL A 233 2.79 22.64 -14.58
CA VAL A 233 4.11 23.05 -15.04
C VAL A 233 4.93 21.79 -15.30
N ASP A 234 5.51 21.69 -16.49
CA ASP A 234 6.52 20.67 -16.80
C ASP A 234 7.78 20.97 -15.99
N VAL A 235 8.12 20.05 -15.09
CA VAL A 235 9.22 20.18 -14.15
C VAL A 235 10.57 20.09 -14.86
N GLU A 236 10.72 19.27 -15.89
CA GLU A 236 11.98 19.21 -16.64
C GLU A 236 12.22 20.51 -17.41
N ALA A 237 11.18 21.07 -18.03
CA ALA A 237 11.26 22.37 -18.70
C ALA A 237 11.52 23.51 -17.70
N TRP A 238 10.88 23.48 -16.54
CA TRP A 238 11.08 24.47 -15.47
C TRP A 238 12.50 24.42 -14.91
N VAL A 239 13.03 23.22 -14.64
CA VAL A 239 14.42 23.04 -14.20
C VAL A 239 15.38 23.56 -15.27
N ARG A 240 15.19 23.28 -16.56
CA ARG A 240 16.05 23.83 -17.62
C ARG A 240 16.00 25.35 -17.74
N ALA A 241 14.85 25.97 -17.45
CA ALA A 241 14.71 27.42 -17.49
C ALA A 241 15.30 28.12 -16.24
N HIS A 242 15.51 27.37 -15.15
CA HIS A 242 15.91 27.90 -13.84
C HIS A 242 17.22 27.29 -13.28
N ALA A 243 17.89 26.41 -14.03
CA ALA A 243 19.23 25.88 -13.78
C ALA A 243 20.28 26.72 -14.50
#